data_AF-A0A1Z5JGL0-F1
#
_entry.id   AF-A0A1Z5JGL0-F1
#
_cell.length_a   1.000
_cell.length_b   1.000
_cell.length_c   1.000
_cell.angle_alpha   90.00
_cell.angle_beta   90.00
_cell.angle_gamma   90.00
#
_symmetry.space_group_name_H-M   'P 1'
#
loop_
_entity.id
_entity.type
_entity.pdbx_description
1 polymer ?
#
loop_
_entity_poly.entity_id
_entity_poly.type
_entity_poly.pdbx_seq_one_letter_code
_entity_poly.pdbx_strand_id
1 'polypeptide(L)'
;MFNSTAGHHRQRNALPRTHSSGSDLDTSPKRTKRARRPPPRNSPILYWVLGIGATLCLLEFYYLVQYVVPHGKENKRKIDNDNHPQPNLRVPDVVPKREDETDDGNSIPGDHEDLDQTIHQPKSIFDTPEHPLALDHPISPNQQGQHPAEPENPVADEEDNSEDEEEEAAAAAIPADVTAQLNAALTAGKEPLIALLRDAGVDVDDEIVERLPTWEQVADLYGSEPVIFGLETCQKFQTQNGDPADHFVSTAGTFNTGTNLMAELLIHNCHMPARMQKYGHKNRGVRWQVLWGKHTPVGDEEFRLHHRTYNDTMNAEDIFPAVTVRDPFKWMQSMCRHKYAAHWHHDDAHCPSLIPNAADIAKYHHLQSEETIPVLVRYKEFDKHHTSMVDFWNTWYQEYVQAPFPRLIVRFEDIIFHPVQVTKIACECAGGRLNDGKFRYQVESAKRGAAHGKQKTSYVDSLIQYGSETGRYDGYSAEDLEFVQQHLDPELMKLFGYKLAPTSLS
;
A
#
# COMPACT_ATOMS: atom_id res chain seq x y z
N MET A 1 34.29 31.14 20.29
CA MET A 1 33.71 32.46 20.57
C MET A 1 32.52 32.67 19.64
N PHE A 2 31.30 32.44 20.12
CA PHE A 2 30.08 33.10 19.64
C PHE A 2 29.06 33.06 20.79
N ASN A 3 28.48 34.23 21.06
CA ASN A 3 27.75 34.56 22.27
C ASN A 3 26.25 34.33 22.12
N SER A 4 25.66 34.05 23.29
CA SER A 4 24.24 33.92 23.64
C SER A 4 23.41 35.19 23.38
N THR A 5 22.09 35.03 23.20
CA THR A 5 20.98 35.90 23.64
C THR A 5 19.65 35.24 23.22
N ALA A 6 18.50 35.37 23.89
CA ALA A 6 18.11 35.57 25.28
C ALA A 6 16.58 35.25 25.30
N GLY A 7 16.11 34.56 26.33
CA GLY A 7 14.69 34.22 26.52
C GLY A 7 13.87 35.37 27.11
N HIS A 8 12.59 35.43 26.74
CA HIS A 8 11.59 36.31 27.38
C HIS A 8 10.44 35.49 27.96
N HIS A 9 10.41 35.48 29.30
CA HIS A 9 9.31 35.00 30.13
C HIS A 9 8.20 36.06 30.17
N ARG A 10 6.95 35.67 29.92
CA ARG A 10 5.75 36.50 30.16
C ARG A 10 4.88 35.83 31.22
N GLN A 11 4.77 36.47 32.39
CA GLN A 11 3.87 36.10 33.48
C GLN A 11 2.42 36.49 33.12
N ARG A 12 1.45 35.63 33.46
CA ARG A 12 0.00 35.95 33.42
C ARG A 12 -0.54 36.08 34.86
N ASN A 13 -1.28 37.15 35.09
CA ASN A 13 -1.98 37.46 36.33
C ASN A 13 -3.31 36.68 36.43
N ALA A 14 -3.61 36.21 37.63
CA ALA A 14 -4.89 35.60 38.01
C ALA A 14 -5.83 36.62 38.68
N LEU A 15 -7.14 36.48 38.45
CA LEU A 15 -8.20 37.19 39.17
C LEU A 15 -9.15 36.20 39.86
N PRO A 16 -9.83 36.58 40.96
CA PRO A 16 -10.45 35.66 41.90
C PRO A 16 -11.93 35.36 41.60
N ARG A 17 -12.37 34.14 41.92
CA ARG A 17 -13.77 33.68 41.92
C ARG A 17 -14.43 33.92 43.29
N THR A 18 -15.66 34.42 43.28
CA THR A 18 -16.55 34.55 44.44
C THR A 18 -17.44 33.30 44.58
N HIS A 19 -17.61 32.85 45.83
CA HIS A 19 -18.48 31.73 46.22
C HIS A 19 -19.91 32.23 46.51
N SER A 20 -20.91 31.44 46.10
CA SER A 20 -22.30 31.56 46.57
C SER A 20 -22.89 30.17 46.78
N SER A 21 -23.30 29.91 48.01
CA SER A 21 -23.94 28.71 48.53
C SER A 21 -25.44 28.66 48.20
N GLY A 22 -25.97 27.48 47.85
CA GLY A 22 -27.41 27.22 47.72
C GLY A 22 -27.67 25.72 47.83
N SER A 23 -28.68 25.38 48.63
CA SER A 23 -28.96 24.08 49.26
C SER A 23 -29.89 23.16 48.46
N ASP A 24 -29.66 21.86 48.60
CA ASP A 24 -30.37 20.71 48.02
C ASP A 24 -31.81 20.51 48.51
N LEU A 25 -32.69 20.03 47.62
CA LEU A 25 -33.84 19.16 47.93
C LEU A 25 -34.02 18.12 46.80
N ASP A 26 -33.81 16.86 47.14
CA ASP A 26 -33.76 15.67 46.29
C ASP A 26 -35.12 14.94 46.25
N THR A 27 -35.65 14.69 45.05
CA THR A 27 -36.67 13.63 44.82
C THR A 27 -36.53 13.03 43.42
N SER A 28 -36.03 11.80 43.34
CA SER A 28 -35.89 11.02 42.09
C SER A 28 -36.79 9.76 42.08
N PRO A 29 -37.52 9.43 40.99
CA PRO A 29 -38.38 8.26 40.92
C PRO A 29 -37.68 7.00 40.36
N LYS A 30 -38.09 5.84 40.89
CA LYS A 30 -37.52 4.50 40.67
C LYS A 30 -37.67 3.98 39.24
N ARG A 31 -36.57 3.46 38.68
CA ARG A 31 -36.44 2.80 37.37
C ARG A 31 -36.85 1.32 37.44
N THR A 32 -37.82 0.91 36.62
CA THR A 32 -38.33 -0.47 36.51
C THR A 32 -37.44 -1.37 35.62
N LYS A 33 -37.19 -2.60 36.09
CA LYS A 33 -36.40 -3.65 35.40
C LYS A 33 -37.19 -4.27 34.23
N ARG A 34 -36.57 -4.33 33.04
CA ARG A 34 -37.10 -4.97 31.82
C ARG A 34 -36.71 -6.46 31.78
N ALA A 35 -37.68 -7.34 31.53
CA ALA A 35 -37.53 -8.79 31.49
C ALA A 35 -36.80 -9.28 30.22
N ARG A 36 -35.96 -10.30 30.38
CA ARG A 36 -35.22 -10.99 29.29
C ARG A 36 -36.13 -11.93 28.51
N ARG A 37 -36.05 -11.90 27.17
CA ARG A 37 -36.70 -12.85 26.26
C ARG A 37 -35.85 -14.13 26.12
N PRO A 38 -36.49 -15.31 25.95
CA PRO A 38 -35.78 -16.57 25.74
C PRO A 38 -35.23 -16.70 24.32
N PRO A 39 -34.18 -17.52 24.11
CA PRO A 39 -33.52 -17.68 22.82
C PRO A 39 -34.38 -18.49 21.81
N PRO A 40 -34.20 -18.25 20.50
CA PRO A 40 -34.96 -18.93 19.46
C PRO A 40 -34.55 -20.40 19.34
N ARG A 41 -35.54 -21.26 19.03
CA ARG A 41 -35.34 -22.69 18.75
C ARG A 41 -34.75 -22.89 17.36
N ASN A 42 -33.76 -23.77 17.26
CA ASN A 42 -33.04 -24.10 16.02
C ASN A 42 -33.99 -24.65 14.94
N SER A 43 -33.83 -24.13 13.72
CA SER A 43 -34.61 -24.51 12.54
C SER A 43 -34.04 -25.79 11.88
N PRO A 44 -34.88 -26.79 11.56
CA PRO A 44 -34.45 -28.02 10.87
C PRO A 44 -33.92 -27.77 9.45
N ILE A 45 -34.16 -26.60 8.87
CA ILE A 45 -33.66 -26.22 7.53
C ILE A 45 -32.14 -26.07 7.53
N LEU A 46 -31.55 -25.61 8.64
CA LEU A 46 -30.10 -25.40 8.73
C LEU A 46 -29.32 -26.72 8.62
N TYR A 47 -29.86 -27.81 9.17
CA TYR A 47 -29.23 -29.12 9.11
C TYR A 47 -29.27 -29.73 7.70
N TRP A 48 -30.30 -29.45 6.92
CA TRP A 48 -30.38 -29.87 5.52
C TRP A 48 -29.37 -29.16 4.63
N VAL A 49 -29.21 -27.84 4.81
CA VAL A 49 -28.23 -27.05 4.05
C VAL A 49 -26.81 -27.52 4.35
N LEU A 50 -26.49 -27.80 5.61
CA LEU A 50 -25.16 -28.33 6.00
C LEU A 50 -24.91 -29.75 5.45
N GLY A 51 -25.94 -30.60 5.40
CA GLY A 51 -25.82 -31.97 4.87
C GLY A 51 -25.54 -32.01 3.35
N ILE A 52 -26.20 -31.14 2.58
CA ILE A 52 -25.99 -31.05 1.12
C ILE A 52 -24.57 -30.53 0.83
N GLY A 53 -24.13 -29.49 1.54
CA GLY A 53 -22.79 -28.93 1.37
C GLY A 53 -21.67 -29.96 1.64
N ALA A 54 -21.78 -30.72 2.73
CA ALA A 54 -20.80 -31.76 3.06
C ALA A 54 -20.72 -32.86 1.98
N THR A 55 -21.86 -33.22 1.38
CA THR A 55 -21.92 -34.26 0.34
C THR A 55 -21.24 -33.81 -0.95
N LEU A 56 -21.44 -32.54 -1.35
CA LEU A 56 -20.80 -31.97 -2.54
C LEU A 56 -19.28 -31.86 -2.37
N CYS A 57 -18.80 -31.47 -1.18
CA CYS A 57 -17.35 -31.44 -0.91
C CYS A 57 -16.70 -32.83 -1.00
N LEU A 58 -17.38 -33.88 -0.54
CA LEU A 58 -16.86 -35.25 -0.62
C LEU A 58 -16.80 -35.76 -2.06
N LEU A 59 -17.76 -35.36 -2.91
CA LEU A 59 -17.76 -35.71 -4.34
C LEU A 59 -16.64 -35.02 -5.11
N GLU A 60 -16.38 -33.73 -4.85
CA GLU A 60 -15.25 -33.02 -5.46
C GLU A 60 -13.90 -33.61 -5.01
N PHE A 61 -13.77 -33.92 -3.72
CA PHE A 61 -12.54 -34.54 -3.21
C PHE A 61 -12.29 -35.92 -3.85
N TYR A 62 -13.35 -36.73 -4.00
CA TYR A 62 -13.25 -38.03 -4.68
C TYR A 62 -12.83 -37.87 -6.15
N TYR A 63 -13.38 -36.89 -6.86
CA TYR A 63 -13.03 -36.58 -8.24
C TYR A 63 -11.55 -36.17 -8.39
N LEU A 64 -11.05 -35.31 -7.49
CA LEU A 64 -9.65 -34.89 -7.50
C LEU A 64 -8.68 -36.05 -7.27
N VAL A 65 -8.98 -36.94 -6.32
CA VAL A 65 -8.11 -38.09 -6.03
C VAL A 65 -8.07 -39.09 -7.19
N GLN A 66 -9.20 -39.34 -7.85
CA GLN A 66 -9.26 -40.31 -8.94
C GLN A 66 -8.67 -39.82 -10.26
N TYR A 67 -8.86 -38.52 -10.57
CA TYR A 67 -8.60 -38.03 -11.94
C TYR A 67 -7.44 -37.06 -12.04
N VAL A 68 -6.99 -36.44 -10.94
CA VAL A 68 -5.95 -35.41 -10.99
C VAL A 68 -4.61 -35.91 -10.43
N VAL A 69 -4.59 -36.93 -9.57
CA VAL A 69 -3.34 -37.50 -9.04
C VAL A 69 -2.83 -38.58 -10.00
N PRO A 70 -1.70 -38.38 -10.72
CA PRO A 70 -1.18 -39.39 -11.63
C PRO A 70 -0.67 -40.59 -10.84
N HIS A 71 -1.14 -41.80 -11.17
CA HIS A 71 -0.54 -43.04 -10.68
C HIS A 71 0.92 -43.12 -11.14
N GLY A 72 1.84 -42.78 -10.23
CA GLY A 72 3.27 -42.87 -10.47
C GLY A 72 3.70 -44.31 -10.76
N LYS A 73 4.15 -44.57 -11.99
CA LYS A 73 4.87 -45.81 -12.33
C LYS A 73 6.28 -45.72 -11.75
N GLU A 74 6.62 -46.64 -10.85
CA GLU A 74 7.96 -46.83 -10.31
C GLU A 74 8.97 -47.13 -11.43
N ASN A 75 9.92 -46.23 -11.65
CA ASN A 75 11.12 -46.51 -12.44
C ASN A 75 12.22 -47.06 -11.53
N LYS A 76 12.42 -48.38 -11.55
CA LYS A 76 13.61 -49.03 -10.99
C LYS A 76 14.84 -48.65 -11.82
N ARG A 77 15.67 -47.73 -11.32
CA ARG A 77 17.05 -47.56 -11.82
C ARG A 77 17.94 -48.64 -11.21
N LYS A 78 18.56 -49.46 -12.09
CA LYS A 78 19.73 -50.26 -11.76
C LYS A 78 20.89 -49.32 -11.42
N ILE A 79 21.51 -49.54 -10.27
CA ILE A 79 22.80 -48.98 -9.90
C ILE A 79 23.84 -50.02 -10.32
N ASP A 80 24.63 -49.68 -11.34
CA ASP A 80 25.85 -50.42 -11.65
C ASP A 80 26.98 -49.93 -10.74
N ASN A 81 27.73 -50.91 -10.24
CA ASN A 81 28.63 -50.81 -9.10
C ASN A 81 30.05 -51.03 -9.63
N ASP A 82 30.80 -49.95 -9.84
CA ASP A 82 32.21 -50.02 -10.24
C ASP A 82 33.13 -49.53 -9.12
N ASN A 83 33.91 -50.49 -8.61
CA ASN A 83 34.93 -50.36 -7.59
C ASN A 83 36.24 -49.78 -8.16
N HIS A 84 36.77 -48.73 -7.53
CA HIS A 84 38.21 -48.46 -7.52
C HIS A 84 38.69 -48.01 -6.14
N PRO A 85 39.83 -48.53 -5.63
CA PRO A 85 40.32 -48.24 -4.29
C PRO A 85 41.28 -47.04 -4.29
N GLN A 86 41.13 -46.16 -3.30
CA GLN A 86 42.12 -45.13 -2.93
C GLN A 86 42.51 -45.31 -1.45
N PRO A 87 43.77 -44.99 -1.08
CA PRO A 87 44.34 -45.41 0.20
C PRO A 87 44.13 -44.39 1.33
N ASN A 88 43.94 -44.95 2.53
CA ASN A 88 44.03 -44.41 3.88
C ASN A 88 44.72 -43.04 4.07
N LEU A 89 43.97 -42.09 4.66
CA LEU A 89 44.52 -41.15 5.64
C LEU A 89 43.57 -41.03 6.84
N ARG A 90 44.09 -41.37 8.03
CA ARG A 90 43.47 -41.16 9.35
C ARG A 90 43.73 -39.74 9.84
N VAL A 91 42.68 -39.01 10.25
CA VAL A 91 42.72 -37.93 11.26
C VAL A 91 41.36 -37.95 12.01
N PRO A 92 41.32 -37.73 13.34
CA PRO A 92 40.18 -38.14 14.17
C PRO A 92 39.05 -37.11 14.27
N ASP A 93 37.84 -37.67 14.43
CA ASP A 93 36.57 -37.02 14.74
C ASP A 93 36.56 -36.31 16.09
N VAL A 94 36.12 -35.04 16.12
CA VAL A 94 35.13 -34.52 17.08
C VAL A 94 34.38 -33.36 16.41
N VAL A 95 33.15 -33.61 15.94
CA VAL A 95 32.17 -32.54 15.63
C VAL A 95 30.82 -32.96 16.24
N PRO A 96 30.21 -32.15 17.12
CA PRO A 96 28.90 -32.46 17.67
C PRO A 96 27.80 -32.19 16.65
N LYS A 97 26.80 -33.09 16.63
CA LYS A 97 25.54 -32.96 15.90
C LYS A 97 24.91 -31.60 16.15
N ARG A 98 24.67 -30.84 15.08
CA ARG A 98 23.80 -29.68 15.06
C ARG A 98 22.40 -30.17 14.67
N GLU A 99 21.40 -29.78 15.45
CA GLU A 99 20.00 -30.06 15.18
C GLU A 99 19.56 -29.22 13.98
N ASP A 100 19.06 -29.88 12.94
CA ASP A 100 18.46 -29.23 11.76
C ASP A 100 17.09 -28.67 12.14
N GLU A 101 17.06 -27.44 12.64
CA GLU A 101 15.84 -26.63 12.65
C GLU A 101 15.54 -26.18 11.21
N THR A 102 14.52 -26.77 10.61
CA THR A 102 13.96 -26.31 9.33
C THR A 102 13.19 -25.02 9.55
N ASP A 103 13.88 -23.89 9.44
CA ASP A 103 13.27 -22.56 9.33
C ASP A 103 12.69 -22.38 7.92
N ASP A 104 11.37 -22.55 7.78
CA ASP A 104 10.62 -22.36 6.54
C ASP A 104 10.20 -20.87 6.34
N GLY A 105 11.03 -19.94 6.79
CA GLY A 105 10.81 -18.48 6.80
C GLY A 105 10.70 -17.76 5.45
N ASN A 106 10.40 -18.48 4.37
CA ASN A 106 10.15 -17.90 3.03
C ASN A 106 8.74 -18.17 2.50
N SER A 107 7.87 -18.77 3.30
CA SER A 107 6.43 -18.76 3.04
C SER A 107 5.94 -17.34 3.25
N ILE A 108 5.45 -16.68 2.20
CA ILE A 108 4.67 -15.44 2.34
C ILE A 108 3.55 -15.78 3.33
N PRO A 109 3.52 -15.22 4.55
CA PRO A 109 2.40 -15.44 5.44
C PRO A 109 1.17 -14.98 4.67
N GLY A 110 0.20 -15.88 4.45
CA GLY A 110 -1.08 -15.49 3.84
C GLY A 110 -1.63 -14.29 4.60
N ASP A 111 -2.19 -13.33 3.86
CA ASP A 111 -2.58 -11.96 4.24
C ASP A 111 -3.47 -11.85 5.51
N HIS A 112 -2.99 -12.31 6.65
CA HIS A 112 -3.45 -11.89 7.97
C HIS A 112 -2.70 -10.60 8.28
N GLU A 113 -3.14 -9.51 7.65
CA GLU A 113 -3.13 -8.24 8.35
C GLU A 113 -4.03 -8.42 9.58
N ASP A 114 -3.48 -8.98 10.66
CA ASP A 114 -4.04 -8.88 12.01
C ASP A 114 -3.88 -7.42 12.47
N LEU A 115 -4.51 -6.50 11.74
CA LEU A 115 -5.17 -5.35 12.34
C LEU A 115 -6.36 -5.94 13.12
N ASP A 116 -6.06 -6.54 14.27
CA ASP A 116 -7.05 -6.91 15.25
C ASP A 116 -7.74 -5.60 15.68
N GLN A 117 -8.84 -5.27 15.02
CA GLN A 117 -9.75 -4.18 15.39
C GLN A 117 -10.57 -4.55 16.63
N THR A 118 -10.02 -5.34 17.56
CA THR A 118 -10.55 -5.36 18.92
C THR A 118 -10.20 -4.02 19.57
N ILE A 119 -11.15 -3.10 19.45
CA ILE A 119 -11.23 -1.87 20.22
C ILE A 119 -11.24 -2.27 21.70
N HIS A 120 -10.07 -2.34 22.32
CA HIS A 120 -9.95 -2.18 23.75
C HIS A 120 -10.22 -0.71 24.02
N GLN A 121 -11.44 -0.41 24.51
CA GLN A 121 -11.73 0.90 25.07
C GLN A 121 -10.70 1.21 26.16
N PRO A 122 -9.90 2.27 26.05
CA PRO A 122 -9.08 2.69 27.16
C PRO A 122 -10.02 3.16 28.28
N LYS A 123 -9.81 2.62 29.49
CA LYS A 123 -10.36 3.21 30.71
C LYS A 123 -9.79 4.62 30.85
N SER A 124 -10.60 5.59 30.45
CA SER A 124 -10.39 7.00 30.75
C SER A 124 -10.26 7.18 32.26
N ILE A 125 -9.06 7.58 32.69
CA ILE A 125 -8.81 8.24 33.97
C ILE A 125 -8.46 9.67 33.58
N PHE A 126 -9.46 10.54 33.48
CA PHE A 126 -9.36 11.98 33.74
C PHE A 126 -10.77 12.56 33.77
N ASP A 127 -11.20 12.94 34.98
CA ASP A 127 -12.38 13.76 35.23
C ASP A 127 -12.17 15.17 34.65
N THR A 128 -13.07 15.62 33.77
CA THR A 128 -13.40 17.05 33.64
C THR A 128 -14.86 17.24 33.19
N PRO A 129 -15.48 18.39 33.54
CA PRO A 129 -16.91 18.48 33.76
C PRO A 129 -17.72 18.92 32.54
N GLU A 130 -18.94 18.38 32.46
CA GLU A 130 -19.96 18.71 31.47
C GLU A 130 -20.63 20.07 31.77
N HIS A 131 -20.75 20.91 30.73
CA HIS A 131 -21.74 21.97 30.65
C HIS A 131 -22.77 21.57 29.57
N PRO A 132 -24.09 21.61 29.85
CA PRO A 132 -25.10 21.40 28.83
C PRO A 132 -25.61 22.75 28.30
N LEU A 133 -25.66 22.90 26.97
CA LEU A 133 -26.51 23.87 26.29
C LEU A 133 -27.62 23.09 25.59
N ALA A 134 -28.82 23.15 26.16
CA ALA A 134 -30.06 22.75 25.51
C ALA A 134 -30.66 23.97 24.83
N LEU A 135 -30.86 23.91 23.52
CA LEU A 135 -31.76 24.78 22.78
C LEU A 135 -32.92 23.93 22.28
N ASP A 136 -34.09 24.18 22.86
CA ASP A 136 -35.38 23.66 22.41
C ASP A 136 -35.86 24.47 21.20
N HIS A 137 -36.13 23.81 20.07
CA HIS A 137 -37.07 24.32 19.07
C HIS A 137 -37.90 23.19 18.42
N PRO A 138 -39.15 23.49 18.02
CA PRO A 138 -40.20 22.49 17.85
C PRO A 138 -40.17 21.75 16.52
N ILE A 139 -40.50 20.46 16.58
CA ILE A 139 -40.76 19.59 15.44
C ILE A 139 -42.12 19.96 14.82
N SER A 140 -42.11 20.44 13.58
CA SER A 140 -43.29 20.52 12.71
C SER A 140 -43.31 19.30 11.79
N PRO A 141 -44.46 18.61 11.61
CA PRO A 141 -44.54 17.46 10.73
C PRO A 141 -44.81 17.91 9.30
N ASN A 142 -44.49 17.01 8.37
CA ASN A 142 -45.04 16.94 7.01
C ASN A 142 -44.30 17.76 5.94
N GLN A 143 -43.44 17.09 5.18
CA GLN A 143 -43.37 17.18 3.72
C GLN A 143 -42.57 15.99 3.18
N GLN A 144 -43.30 14.97 2.71
CA GLN A 144 -42.78 13.96 1.80
C GLN A 144 -42.46 14.67 0.47
N GLY A 145 -41.18 14.97 0.27
CA GLY A 145 -40.67 15.43 -1.02
C GLY A 145 -40.59 14.26 -1.98
N GLN A 146 -41.35 14.37 -3.06
CA GLN A 146 -41.42 13.44 -4.18
C GLN A 146 -40.08 13.43 -4.92
N HIS A 147 -39.53 12.23 -5.13
CA HIS A 147 -38.54 12.00 -6.19
C HIS A 147 -39.23 12.19 -7.54
N PRO A 148 -38.69 12.99 -8.48
CA PRO A 148 -39.13 12.94 -9.86
C PRO A 148 -38.74 11.57 -10.42
N ALA A 149 -39.76 10.82 -10.85
CA ALA A 149 -39.63 9.58 -11.58
C ALA A 149 -38.82 9.81 -12.87
N GLU A 150 -37.88 8.91 -13.12
CA GLU A 150 -37.31 8.71 -14.46
C GLU A 150 -38.45 8.40 -15.45
N PRO A 151 -38.41 8.95 -16.67
CA PRO A 151 -39.39 8.60 -17.68
C PRO A 151 -39.18 7.14 -18.10
N GLU A 152 -40.17 6.30 -17.81
CA GLU A 152 -40.32 4.97 -18.39
C GLU A 152 -40.39 5.10 -19.91
N ASN A 153 -39.41 4.51 -20.60
CA ASN A 153 -39.45 4.35 -22.05
C ASN A 153 -40.59 3.37 -22.41
N PRO A 154 -41.44 3.70 -23.40
CA PRO A 154 -42.46 2.77 -23.88
C PRO A 154 -41.79 1.59 -24.58
N VAL A 155 -42.18 0.39 -24.12
CA VAL A 155 -41.99 -0.88 -24.83
C VAL A 155 -42.73 -0.76 -26.16
N ALA A 156 -41.98 -0.62 -27.24
CA ALA A 156 -42.49 -0.69 -28.61
C ALA A 156 -42.39 -2.13 -29.10
N ASP A 157 -43.44 -2.52 -29.80
CA ASP A 157 -43.76 -3.86 -30.25
C ASP A 157 -42.70 -4.48 -31.19
N GLU A 158 -42.56 -5.80 -31.05
CA GLU A 158 -41.84 -6.68 -31.97
C GLU A 158 -42.55 -6.68 -33.33
N GLU A 159 -42.03 -5.93 -34.29
CA GLU A 159 -42.31 -6.17 -35.71
C GLU A 159 -41.12 -6.87 -36.38
N ASP A 160 -41.43 -8.11 -36.74
CA ASP A 160 -40.83 -8.98 -37.73
C ASP A 160 -40.41 -8.22 -39.01
N ASN A 161 -39.10 -8.05 -39.19
CA ASN A 161 -38.50 -7.73 -40.48
C ASN A 161 -37.45 -8.79 -40.80
N SER A 162 -37.95 -9.82 -41.47
CA SER A 162 -37.20 -10.73 -42.30
C SER A 162 -36.72 -10.00 -43.56
N GLU A 163 -35.61 -10.49 -44.12
CA GLU A 163 -35.04 -10.15 -45.43
C GLU A 163 -34.22 -8.85 -45.48
N ASP A 164 -32.92 -8.97 -45.18
CA ASP A 164 -31.86 -8.29 -45.92
C ASP A 164 -30.66 -9.24 -46.02
N GLU A 165 -30.72 -10.05 -47.08
CA GLU A 165 -29.64 -10.89 -47.58
C GLU A 165 -28.52 -10.03 -48.19
N GLU A 166 -27.28 -10.43 -47.91
CA GLU A 166 -26.12 -10.28 -48.81
C GLU A 166 -25.82 -8.88 -49.37
N GLU A 167 -25.37 -7.96 -48.53
CA GLU A 167 -24.40 -6.94 -48.96
C GLU A 167 -23.03 -7.23 -48.33
N GLU A 168 -22.42 -8.34 -48.77
CA GLU A 168 -20.98 -8.62 -48.61
C GLU A 168 -20.21 -7.63 -49.51
N ALA A 169 -20.30 -6.35 -49.18
CA ALA A 169 -19.54 -5.30 -49.83
C ALA A 169 -18.06 -5.61 -49.60
N ALA A 170 -17.35 -5.88 -50.70
CA ALA A 170 -15.92 -6.15 -50.71
C ALA A 170 -15.17 -5.04 -49.96
N ALA A 171 -14.84 -5.30 -48.70
CA ALA A 171 -13.96 -4.46 -47.92
C ALA A 171 -12.61 -4.43 -48.65
N ALA A 172 -12.37 -3.36 -49.41
CA ALA A 172 -11.14 -3.18 -50.14
C ALA A 172 -9.99 -3.28 -49.14
N ALA A 173 -9.11 -4.28 -49.35
CA ALA A 173 -7.98 -4.52 -48.47
C ALA A 173 -7.17 -3.23 -48.35
N ILE A 174 -7.04 -2.71 -47.11
CA ILE A 174 -6.20 -1.55 -46.84
C ILE A 174 -4.77 -1.90 -47.30
N PRO A 175 -4.13 -1.07 -48.14
CA PRO A 175 -2.78 -1.36 -48.62
C PRO A 175 -1.83 -1.59 -47.43
N ALA A 176 -0.97 -2.61 -47.52
CA ALA A 176 -0.04 -2.98 -46.44
C ALA A 176 0.86 -1.81 -45.97
N ASP A 177 1.21 -0.89 -46.89
CA ASP A 177 1.98 0.32 -46.58
C ASP A 177 1.21 1.28 -45.65
N VAL A 178 -0.10 1.45 -45.86
CA VAL A 178 -0.95 2.28 -45.00
C VAL A 178 -1.04 1.68 -43.59
N THR A 179 -1.13 0.35 -43.49
CA THR A 179 -1.14 -0.34 -42.18
C THR A 179 0.20 -0.16 -41.46
N ALA A 180 1.32 -0.29 -42.17
CA ALA A 180 2.65 -0.09 -41.58
C ALA A 180 2.86 1.35 -41.09
N GLN A 181 2.40 2.35 -41.86
CA GLN A 181 2.47 3.76 -41.48
C GLN A 181 1.59 4.08 -40.27
N LEU A 182 0.37 3.52 -40.22
CA LEU A 182 -0.53 3.68 -39.07
C LEU A 182 0.07 3.09 -37.80
N ASN A 183 0.65 1.88 -37.89
CA ASN A 183 1.30 1.23 -36.76
C ASN A 183 2.53 2.01 -36.30
N ALA A 184 3.35 2.50 -37.23
CA ALA A 184 4.51 3.33 -36.89
C ALA A 184 4.09 4.61 -36.15
N ALA A 185 3.05 5.29 -36.63
CA ALA A 185 2.51 6.49 -35.99
C ALA A 185 1.93 6.20 -34.60
N LEU A 186 1.20 5.08 -34.43
CA LEU A 186 0.61 4.67 -33.16
C LEU A 186 1.68 4.38 -32.08
N THR A 187 2.80 3.76 -32.49
CA THR A 187 3.89 3.41 -31.57
C THR A 187 4.89 4.53 -31.31
N ALA A 188 4.86 5.60 -32.11
CA ALA A 188 5.87 6.65 -32.08
C ALA A 188 6.00 7.29 -30.69
N GLY A 189 7.20 7.22 -30.11
CA GLY A 189 7.51 7.77 -28.80
C GLY A 189 7.06 6.89 -27.62
N LYS A 190 6.39 5.75 -27.86
CA LYS A 190 5.93 4.80 -26.84
C LYS A 190 6.82 3.55 -26.77
N GLU A 191 7.87 3.48 -27.58
CA GLU A 191 8.72 2.31 -27.76
C GLU A 191 9.34 1.82 -26.44
N PRO A 192 9.82 2.69 -25.50
CA PRO A 192 10.34 2.23 -24.22
C PRO A 192 9.29 1.49 -23.37
N LEU A 193 8.05 1.99 -23.33
CA LEU A 193 6.97 1.37 -22.56
C LEU A 193 6.50 0.06 -23.20
N ILE A 194 6.41 0.01 -24.53
CA ILE A 194 6.10 -1.22 -25.27
C ILE A 194 7.19 -2.29 -25.02
N ALA A 195 8.46 -1.90 -25.03
CA ALA A 195 9.57 -2.81 -24.74
C ALA A 195 9.48 -3.36 -23.30
N LEU A 196 9.13 -2.51 -22.33
CA LEU A 196 8.95 -2.88 -20.93
C LEU A 196 7.82 -3.89 -20.74
N LEU A 197 6.65 -3.67 -21.38
CA LEU A 197 5.52 -4.59 -21.36
C LEU A 197 5.86 -5.93 -22.00
N ARG A 198 6.55 -5.92 -23.15
CA ARG A 198 7.00 -7.15 -23.82
C ARG A 198 8.01 -7.93 -22.98
N ASP A 199 8.95 -7.25 -22.31
CA ASP A 199 9.88 -7.93 -21.40
C ASP A 199 9.14 -8.54 -20.20
N ALA A 200 8.10 -7.86 -19.72
CA ALA A 200 7.18 -8.38 -18.71
C ALA A 200 6.31 -9.57 -19.19
N GLY A 201 6.33 -9.89 -20.48
CA GLY A 201 5.53 -10.96 -21.08
C GLY A 201 4.06 -10.59 -21.29
N VAL A 202 3.75 -9.30 -21.33
CA VAL A 202 2.42 -8.78 -21.68
C VAL A 202 2.28 -8.75 -23.19
N ASP A 203 1.16 -9.25 -23.70
CA ASP A 203 0.78 -9.10 -25.11
C ASP A 203 0.29 -7.66 -25.33
N VAL A 204 0.90 -6.95 -26.29
CA VAL A 204 0.69 -5.51 -26.49
C VAL A 204 -0.08 -5.33 -27.80
N ASP A 205 -1.39 -5.15 -27.66
CA ASP A 205 -2.31 -4.83 -28.77
C ASP A 205 -2.44 -3.31 -28.99
N ASP A 206 -3.13 -2.95 -30.09
CA ASP A 206 -3.30 -1.56 -30.49
C ASP A 206 -4.10 -0.73 -29.45
N GLU A 207 -5.02 -1.35 -28.71
CA GLU A 207 -5.80 -0.70 -27.65
C GLU A 207 -4.90 -0.28 -26.48
N ILE A 208 -4.01 -1.18 -26.04
CA ILE A 208 -3.00 -0.86 -25.02
C ILE A 208 -2.09 0.25 -25.53
N VAL A 209 -1.58 0.14 -26.76
CA VAL A 209 -0.67 1.16 -27.31
C VAL A 209 -1.34 2.52 -27.39
N GLU A 210 -2.60 2.61 -27.80
CA GLU A 210 -3.34 3.87 -27.88
C GLU A 210 -3.40 4.58 -26.52
N ARG A 211 -3.66 3.83 -25.45
CA ARG A 211 -3.79 4.35 -24.08
C ARG A 211 -2.45 4.65 -23.40
N LEU A 212 -1.34 4.07 -23.86
CA LEU A 212 -0.03 4.34 -23.29
C LEU A 212 0.38 5.81 -23.51
N PRO A 213 1.00 6.46 -22.52
CA PRO A 213 1.63 7.75 -22.70
C PRO A 213 2.90 7.62 -23.56
N THR A 214 3.40 8.74 -24.07
CA THR A 214 4.74 8.77 -24.66
C THR A 214 5.81 8.74 -23.56
N TRP A 215 7.01 8.29 -23.89
CA TRP A 215 8.14 8.35 -22.98
C TRP A 215 8.53 9.79 -22.64
N GLU A 216 8.31 10.73 -23.56
CA GLU A 216 8.49 12.16 -23.31
C GLU A 216 7.57 12.65 -22.19
N GLN A 217 6.29 12.24 -22.17
CA GLN A 217 5.37 12.59 -21.08
C GLN A 217 5.82 12.02 -19.72
N VAL A 218 6.34 10.78 -19.71
CA VAL A 218 6.91 10.16 -18.49
C VAL A 218 8.15 10.94 -18.03
N ALA A 219 9.07 11.21 -18.95
CA ALA A 219 10.33 11.90 -18.67
C ALA A 219 10.11 13.36 -18.26
N ASP A 220 9.09 14.02 -18.79
CA ASP A 220 8.72 15.37 -18.36
C ASP A 220 8.23 15.37 -16.92
N LEU A 221 7.48 14.36 -16.47
CA LEU A 221 6.99 14.31 -15.09
C LEU A 221 8.06 13.91 -14.09
N TYR A 222 8.81 12.87 -14.40
CA TYR A 222 9.66 12.19 -13.43
C TYR A 222 11.15 12.17 -13.81
N GLY A 223 11.51 12.61 -15.00
CA GLY A 223 12.87 12.48 -15.55
C GLY A 223 13.07 11.17 -16.31
N SER A 224 14.14 11.11 -17.10
CA SER A 224 14.48 9.93 -17.91
C SER A 224 15.22 8.83 -17.14
N GLU A 225 15.68 9.15 -15.92
CA GLU A 225 16.48 8.27 -15.06
C GLU A 225 15.85 8.20 -13.67
N PRO A 226 16.02 7.08 -12.95
CA PRO A 226 15.45 6.94 -11.61
C PRO A 226 16.10 7.91 -10.62
N VAL A 227 15.29 8.46 -9.72
CA VAL A 227 15.74 9.33 -8.62
C VAL A 227 15.80 8.50 -7.35
N ILE A 228 17.01 8.27 -6.85
CA ILE A 228 17.27 7.39 -5.73
C ILE A 228 18.11 8.12 -4.68
N PHE A 229 17.58 8.23 -3.47
CA PHE A 229 18.25 8.85 -2.33
C PHE A 229 18.85 7.80 -1.39
N GLY A 230 20.00 8.12 -0.77
CA GLY A 230 20.66 7.25 0.22
C GLY A 230 21.71 6.30 -0.36
N LEU A 231 22.06 6.42 -1.64
CA LEU A 231 23.09 5.60 -2.30
C LEU A 231 24.44 5.66 -1.59
N GLU A 232 24.78 6.81 -1.01
CA GLU A 232 25.99 7.03 -0.22
C GLU A 232 26.05 6.18 1.06
N THR A 233 24.91 5.67 1.53
CA THR A 233 24.84 4.83 2.73
C THR A 233 25.02 3.33 2.43
N CYS A 234 24.94 2.92 1.17
CA CYS A 234 25.01 1.52 0.77
C CYS A 234 26.34 0.87 1.17
N GLN A 235 27.46 1.53 0.87
CA GLN A 235 28.79 1.03 1.25
C GLN A 235 28.94 0.92 2.78
N LYS A 236 28.39 1.89 3.53
CA LYS A 236 28.39 1.88 4.99
C LYS A 236 27.66 0.63 5.51
N PHE A 237 26.46 0.35 4.99
CA PHE A 237 25.72 -0.86 5.37
C PHE A 237 26.52 -2.14 5.09
N GLN A 238 27.02 -2.30 3.86
CA GLN A 238 27.73 -3.50 3.44
C GLN A 238 29.01 -3.79 4.24
N THR A 239 29.69 -2.75 4.72
CA THR A 239 31.03 -2.89 5.30
C THR A 239 31.12 -2.62 6.80
N GLN A 240 30.17 -1.88 7.38
CA GLN A 240 30.24 -1.41 8.76
C GLN A 240 29.10 -1.93 9.64
N ASN A 241 27.99 -2.40 9.07
CA ASN A 241 26.85 -2.90 9.84
C ASN A 241 26.95 -4.42 10.06
N GLY A 242 27.81 -4.89 10.95
CA GLY A 242 27.81 -6.32 11.33
C GLY A 242 28.29 -7.30 10.24
N ASP A 243 27.90 -8.58 10.37
CA ASP A 243 28.27 -9.66 9.45
C ASP A 243 27.36 -9.62 8.20
N PRO A 244 27.90 -9.53 6.96
CA PRO A 244 27.10 -9.57 5.73
C PRO A 244 26.17 -10.77 5.60
N ALA A 245 26.47 -11.87 6.29
CA ALA A 245 25.60 -13.03 6.30
C ALA A 245 24.32 -12.81 7.14
N ASP A 246 24.33 -11.84 8.06
CA ASP A 246 23.18 -11.50 8.90
C ASP A 246 22.27 -10.44 8.26
N HIS A 247 22.73 -9.81 7.17
CA HIS A 247 21.99 -8.76 6.45
C HIS A 247 20.69 -9.25 5.80
N PHE A 248 19.73 -8.31 5.74
CA PHE A 248 18.51 -8.41 4.96
C PHE A 248 18.22 -7.13 4.19
N VAL A 249 17.58 -7.25 3.03
CA VAL A 249 16.83 -6.15 2.40
C VAL A 249 15.35 -6.29 2.71
N SER A 250 14.70 -5.18 3.07
CA SER A 250 13.28 -5.16 3.42
C SER A 250 12.61 -3.89 2.93
N THR A 251 11.30 -3.92 2.73
CA THR A 251 10.57 -2.75 2.24
C THR A 251 9.96 -1.92 3.37
N ALA A 252 9.95 -0.60 3.20
CA ALA A 252 9.20 0.35 4.01
C ALA A 252 8.57 1.44 3.12
N GLY A 253 7.66 2.25 3.64
CA GLY A 253 6.95 3.30 2.90
C GLY A 253 5.60 3.61 3.55
N THR A 254 5.07 4.82 3.38
CA THR A 254 3.70 5.12 3.83
C THR A 254 2.68 4.23 3.11
N PHE A 255 1.44 4.20 3.59
CA PHE A 255 0.35 3.50 2.91
C PHE A 255 0.24 3.91 1.44
N ASN A 256 -0.12 2.98 0.55
CA ASN A 256 -0.30 3.21 -0.90
C ASN A 256 0.92 3.72 -1.70
N THR A 257 2.15 3.53 -1.22
CA THR A 257 3.37 3.97 -1.94
C THR A 257 4.07 2.87 -2.72
N GLY A 258 3.41 1.73 -2.93
CA GLY A 258 3.97 0.62 -3.69
C GLY A 258 4.89 -0.30 -2.90
N THR A 259 4.80 -0.28 -1.57
CA THR A 259 5.58 -1.18 -0.70
C THR A 259 5.41 -2.67 -1.09
N ASN A 260 4.20 -3.09 -1.46
CA ASN A 260 3.96 -4.47 -1.89
C ASN A 260 4.64 -4.78 -3.24
N LEU A 261 4.64 -3.82 -4.17
CA LEU A 261 5.30 -3.97 -5.46
C LEU A 261 6.82 -4.12 -5.28
N MET A 262 7.44 -3.23 -4.51
CA MET A 262 8.87 -3.31 -4.20
C MET A 262 9.23 -4.64 -3.53
N ALA A 263 8.45 -5.07 -2.55
CA ALA A 263 8.70 -6.31 -1.85
C ALA A 263 8.59 -7.54 -2.78
N GLU A 264 7.56 -7.65 -3.63
CA GLU A 264 7.47 -8.75 -4.61
C GLU A 264 8.65 -8.73 -5.59
N LEU A 265 9.05 -7.55 -6.08
CA LEU A 265 10.18 -7.43 -6.99
C LEU A 265 11.49 -7.89 -6.34
N LEU A 266 11.77 -7.47 -5.11
CA LEU A 266 12.94 -7.94 -4.35
C LEU A 266 12.85 -9.44 -4.08
N ILE A 267 11.72 -9.95 -3.60
CA ILE A 267 11.54 -11.39 -3.29
C ILE A 267 11.78 -12.25 -4.53
N HIS A 268 11.29 -11.83 -5.70
CA HIS A 268 11.43 -12.61 -6.91
C HIS A 268 12.79 -12.48 -7.60
N ASN A 269 13.50 -11.36 -7.40
CA ASN A 269 14.66 -11.03 -8.21
C ASN A 269 15.97 -10.85 -7.44
N CYS A 270 15.95 -10.74 -6.10
CA CYS A 270 17.14 -10.46 -5.29
C CYS A 270 17.53 -11.65 -4.40
N HIS A 271 18.83 -11.83 -4.13
CA HIS A 271 19.30 -12.70 -3.06
C HIS A 271 20.60 -12.19 -2.43
N MET A 272 20.88 -12.63 -1.20
CA MET A 272 22.05 -12.27 -0.39
C MET A 272 23.04 -13.45 -0.34
N PRO A 273 24.13 -13.44 -1.13
CA PRO A 273 25.02 -14.61 -1.24
C PRO A 273 25.68 -15.01 0.07
N ALA A 274 26.19 -14.04 0.85
CA ALA A 274 26.83 -14.30 2.14
C ALA A 274 25.85 -14.98 3.12
N ARG A 275 24.60 -14.53 3.15
CA ARG A 275 23.53 -15.13 3.96
C ARG A 275 23.22 -16.55 3.52
N MET A 276 23.01 -16.78 2.23
CA MET A 276 22.73 -18.11 1.69
C MET A 276 23.88 -19.08 1.95
N GLN A 277 25.12 -18.60 1.99
CA GLN A 277 26.29 -19.40 2.34
C GLN A 277 26.28 -19.83 3.82
N LYS A 278 25.92 -18.94 4.75
CA LYS A 278 25.90 -19.22 6.21
C LYS A 278 24.66 -20.00 6.65
N TYR A 279 23.49 -19.67 6.11
CA TYR A 279 22.18 -20.16 6.55
C TYR A 279 21.45 -21.05 5.53
N GLY A 280 22.09 -21.35 4.40
CA GLY A 280 21.54 -22.22 3.36
C GLY A 280 20.73 -21.48 2.28
N HIS A 281 20.53 -22.16 1.14
CA HIS A 281 19.95 -21.56 -0.07
C HIS A 281 18.50 -21.06 0.05
N LYS A 282 17.75 -21.53 1.05
CA LYS A 282 16.39 -21.03 1.33
C LYS A 282 16.41 -19.63 1.95
N ASN A 283 17.49 -19.26 2.64
CA ASN A 283 17.66 -17.99 3.34
C ASN A 283 18.18 -16.89 2.40
N ARG A 284 17.31 -16.42 1.49
CA ARG A 284 17.68 -15.45 0.45
C ARG A 284 17.99 -14.04 0.97
N GLY A 285 17.67 -13.72 2.23
CA GLY A 285 17.97 -12.41 2.82
C GLY A 285 17.09 -11.28 2.30
N VAL A 286 15.89 -11.60 1.86
CA VAL A 286 14.87 -10.63 1.44
C VAL A 286 13.64 -10.85 2.32
N ARG A 287 13.10 -9.78 2.90
CA ARG A 287 11.85 -9.81 3.67
C ARG A 287 10.80 -8.90 3.07
N TRP A 288 9.54 -9.23 3.34
CA TRP A 288 8.39 -8.46 2.91
C TRP A 288 8.37 -7.04 3.49
N GLN A 289 8.71 -6.92 4.78
CA GLN A 289 8.72 -5.67 5.52
C GLN A 289 9.86 -5.61 6.53
N VAL A 290 10.26 -4.39 6.89
CA VAL A 290 11.16 -4.09 8.02
C VAL A 290 10.58 -4.53 9.36
N LEU A 291 11.43 -4.73 10.38
CA LEU A 291 11.03 -5.25 11.70
C LEU A 291 10.06 -4.36 12.48
N TRP A 292 10.12 -3.05 12.26
CA TRP A 292 9.24 -2.09 12.92
C TRP A 292 7.92 -1.85 12.17
N GLY A 293 7.66 -2.61 11.09
CA GLY A 293 6.48 -2.48 10.24
C GLY A 293 6.71 -1.56 9.04
N LYS A 294 6.33 -2.02 7.85
CA LYS A 294 6.58 -1.28 6.59
C LYS A 294 5.99 0.13 6.55
N HIS A 295 4.89 0.38 7.26
CA HIS A 295 4.20 1.67 7.26
C HIS A 295 4.56 2.57 8.44
N THR A 296 5.36 2.09 9.38
CA THR A 296 5.70 2.83 10.58
C THR A 296 6.82 3.84 10.30
N PRO A 297 6.67 5.11 10.71
CA PRO A 297 7.75 6.09 10.68
C PRO A 297 8.93 5.67 11.58
N VAL A 298 10.06 6.38 11.44
CA VAL A 298 11.33 6.05 12.14
C VAL A 298 11.82 7.14 13.08
N GLY A 299 11.02 8.18 13.36
CA GLY A 299 11.38 9.21 14.32
C GLY A 299 11.54 8.72 15.77
N ASP A 300 10.95 7.55 16.10
CA ASP A 300 11.15 6.87 17.38
C ASP A 300 12.16 5.72 17.23
N GLU A 301 13.41 6.00 17.60
CA GLU A 301 14.51 5.04 17.52
C GLU A 301 14.32 3.86 18.49
N GLU A 302 13.72 4.08 19.66
CA GLU A 302 13.46 3.00 20.62
C GLU A 302 12.44 2.03 20.06
N PHE A 303 11.34 2.53 19.50
CA PHE A 303 10.36 1.71 18.80
C PHE A 303 11.01 0.95 17.63
N ARG A 304 11.80 1.64 16.78
CA ARG A 304 12.49 1.01 15.64
C ARG A 304 13.38 -0.16 16.05
N LEU A 305 14.14 0.01 17.14
CA LEU A 305 15.10 -0.97 17.63
C LEU A 305 14.46 -2.14 18.39
N HIS A 306 13.29 -1.96 19.00
CA HIS A 306 12.68 -2.98 19.87
C HIS A 306 11.39 -3.60 19.32
N HIS A 307 10.65 -2.90 18.45
CA HIS A 307 9.47 -3.46 17.81
C HIS A 307 9.84 -4.60 16.87
N ARG A 308 9.03 -5.66 16.85
CA ARG A 308 9.23 -6.82 16.00
C ARG A 308 7.91 -7.24 15.35
N THR A 309 7.85 -7.18 14.02
CA THR A 309 6.75 -7.73 13.22
C THR A 309 6.82 -9.24 13.07
N TYR A 310 7.98 -9.83 13.33
CA TYR A 310 8.22 -11.27 13.26
C TYR A 310 8.64 -11.76 14.64
N ASN A 311 8.31 -13.02 14.97
CA ASN A 311 8.79 -13.64 16.20
C ASN A 311 10.22 -14.17 16.01
N ASP A 312 11.18 -13.27 15.77
CA ASP A 312 12.58 -13.61 15.55
C ASP A 312 13.53 -12.76 16.39
N THR A 313 14.80 -13.16 16.41
CA THR A 313 15.88 -12.52 17.17
C THR A 313 16.73 -11.58 16.31
N MET A 314 16.19 -11.09 15.18
CA MET A 314 16.96 -10.26 14.25
C MET A 314 17.25 -8.88 14.87
N ASN A 315 18.43 -8.34 14.57
CA ASN A 315 18.77 -6.96 14.90
C ASN A 315 18.22 -6.04 13.80
N ALA A 316 17.57 -4.94 14.20
CA ALA A 316 17.07 -3.93 13.28
C ALA A 316 18.19 -3.23 12.50
N GLU A 317 19.45 -3.29 12.98
CA GLU A 317 20.62 -2.74 12.30
C GLU A 317 21.13 -3.62 11.14
N ASP A 318 20.73 -4.89 11.10
CA ASP A 318 21.05 -5.84 10.02
C ASP A 318 20.05 -5.73 8.85
N ILE A 319 19.12 -4.76 8.91
CA ILE A 319 18.09 -4.56 7.88
C ILE A 319 18.39 -3.30 7.11
N PHE A 320 18.54 -3.45 5.79
CA PHE A 320 18.57 -2.36 4.84
C PHE A 320 17.16 -2.06 4.32
N PRO A 321 16.54 -0.93 4.70
CA PRO A 321 15.23 -0.57 4.22
C PRO A 321 15.30 0.06 2.82
N ALA A 322 14.60 -0.57 1.86
CA ALA A 322 14.21 0.03 0.60
C ALA A 322 12.86 0.75 0.81
N VAL A 323 12.94 2.05 1.05
CA VAL A 323 11.80 2.90 1.37
C VAL A 323 11.15 3.41 0.08
N THR A 324 9.84 3.23 -0.07
CA THR A 324 9.09 3.73 -1.21
C THR A 324 8.46 5.09 -0.91
N VAL A 325 8.69 6.05 -1.79
CA VAL A 325 7.97 7.33 -1.84
C VAL A 325 7.14 7.38 -3.12
N ARG A 326 6.06 8.16 -3.13
CA ARG A 326 5.19 8.31 -4.30
C ARG A 326 4.88 9.79 -4.49
N ASP A 327 4.59 10.18 -5.73
CA ASP A 327 4.10 11.53 -6.05
C ASP A 327 3.00 11.93 -5.05
N PRO A 328 3.17 13.02 -4.26
CA PRO A 328 2.27 13.35 -3.18
C PRO A 328 0.83 13.59 -3.64
N PHE A 329 0.62 14.09 -4.87
CA PHE A 329 -0.71 14.32 -5.41
C PHE A 329 -1.43 13.00 -5.68
N LYS A 330 -0.78 12.11 -6.44
CA LYS A 330 -1.31 10.77 -6.75
C LYS A 330 -1.41 9.90 -5.49
N TRP A 331 -0.54 10.11 -4.51
CA TRP A 331 -0.58 9.41 -3.23
C TRP A 331 -1.81 9.81 -2.41
N MET A 332 -2.05 11.11 -2.21
CA MET A 332 -3.22 11.62 -1.49
C MET A 332 -4.54 11.14 -2.13
N GLN A 333 -4.65 11.19 -3.46
CA GLN A 333 -5.80 10.60 -4.18
C GLN A 333 -5.97 9.10 -3.89
N SER A 334 -4.86 8.35 -3.81
CA SER A 334 -4.94 6.92 -3.50
C SER A 334 -5.41 6.65 -2.07
N MET A 335 -5.08 7.54 -1.13
CA MET A 335 -5.52 7.47 0.27
C MET A 335 -7.04 7.70 0.40
N CYS A 336 -7.65 8.49 -0.47
CA CYS A 336 -9.12 8.64 -0.54
C CYS A 336 -9.85 7.30 -0.71
N ARG A 337 -9.30 6.41 -1.55
CA ARG A 337 -9.90 5.09 -1.80
C ARG A 337 -9.67 4.13 -0.66
N HIS A 338 -8.49 4.20 -0.04
CA HIS A 338 -8.10 3.32 1.05
C HIS A 338 -7.31 4.11 2.09
N LYS A 339 -7.99 4.52 3.16
CA LYS A 339 -7.40 5.28 4.27
C LYS A 339 -6.48 4.46 5.18
N TYR A 340 -6.59 3.13 5.15
CA TYR A 340 -5.88 2.22 6.06
C TYR A 340 -6.07 2.65 7.53
N ALA A 341 -4.97 2.92 8.25
CA ALA A 341 -4.99 3.37 9.63
C ALA A 341 -4.97 4.89 9.78
N ALA A 342 -5.00 5.64 8.66
CA ALA A 342 -5.18 7.09 8.68
C ALA A 342 -6.68 7.43 8.75
N HIS A 343 -6.98 8.45 9.53
CA HIS A 343 -8.33 8.93 9.81
C HIS A 343 -8.36 10.45 9.62
N TRP A 344 -9.18 10.92 8.69
CA TRP A 344 -9.48 12.33 8.48
C TRP A 344 -10.88 12.47 7.87
N HIS A 345 -11.45 13.66 7.94
CA HIS A 345 -12.77 13.95 7.38
C HIS A 345 -12.65 14.17 5.87
N HIS A 346 -13.34 13.36 5.07
CA HIS A 346 -13.43 13.52 3.61
C HIS A 346 -14.72 12.90 3.08
N ASP A 347 -15.00 13.13 1.80
CA ASP A 347 -15.93 12.34 1.00
C ASP A 347 -15.53 12.27 -0.47
N ASP A 348 -16.28 11.49 -1.26
CA ASP A 348 -15.95 11.24 -2.65
C ASP A 348 -16.02 12.49 -3.54
N ALA A 349 -16.75 13.53 -3.12
CA ALA A 349 -16.91 14.76 -3.89
C ALA A 349 -15.74 15.74 -3.69
N HIS A 350 -15.11 15.68 -2.52
CA HIS A 350 -13.98 16.53 -2.16
C HIS A 350 -12.95 15.68 -1.42
N CYS A 351 -11.99 15.12 -2.15
CA CYS A 351 -10.88 14.37 -1.58
C CYS A 351 -9.60 14.64 -2.39
N PRO A 352 -8.48 15.05 -1.75
CA PRO A 352 -8.07 14.70 -0.39
C PRO A 352 -8.62 15.53 0.79
N SER A 353 -9.40 16.59 0.53
CA SER A 353 -9.95 17.50 1.53
C SER A 353 -8.85 18.07 2.42
N LEU A 354 -8.06 19.01 1.90
CA LEU A 354 -6.98 19.63 2.67
C LEU A 354 -7.49 20.86 3.40
N ILE A 355 -8.29 21.67 2.71
CA ILE A 355 -8.93 22.88 3.24
C ILE A 355 -10.43 22.65 3.37
N PRO A 356 -11.06 22.85 4.55
CA PRO A 356 -12.51 22.72 4.68
C PRO A 356 -13.26 23.67 3.75
N ASN A 357 -14.14 23.13 2.90
CA ASN A 357 -15.05 23.93 2.09
C ASN A 357 -16.45 24.04 2.73
N ALA A 358 -17.38 24.75 2.09
CA ALA A 358 -18.72 24.94 2.62
C ALA A 358 -19.50 23.61 2.85
N ALA A 359 -19.28 22.60 2.00
CA ALA A 359 -19.89 21.29 2.15
C ALA A 359 -19.29 20.51 3.33
N ASP A 360 -17.96 20.56 3.49
CA ASP A 360 -17.28 19.96 4.64
C ASP A 360 -17.76 20.57 5.95
N ILE A 361 -17.85 21.89 6.03
CA ILE A 361 -18.31 22.64 7.22
C ILE A 361 -19.78 22.35 7.53
N ALA A 362 -20.62 22.23 6.50
CA ALA A 362 -22.02 21.87 6.68
C ALA A 362 -22.18 20.45 7.25
N LYS A 363 -21.32 19.52 6.86
CA LYS A 363 -21.33 18.12 7.30
C LYS A 363 -20.63 17.93 8.65
N TYR A 364 -19.56 18.68 8.90
CA TYR A 364 -18.68 18.58 10.04
C TYR A 364 -18.47 19.96 10.66
N HIS A 365 -19.48 20.47 11.39
CA HIS A 365 -19.48 21.84 11.93
C HIS A 365 -18.24 22.25 12.73
N HIS A 366 -17.53 21.30 13.35
CA HIS A 366 -16.28 21.60 14.07
C HIS A 366 -15.16 22.08 13.15
N LEU A 367 -15.21 21.81 11.84
CA LEU A 367 -14.24 22.30 10.86
C LEU A 367 -14.40 23.80 10.57
N GLN A 368 -15.46 24.46 11.03
CA GLN A 368 -15.66 25.90 10.79
C GLN A 368 -14.53 26.76 11.38
N SER A 369 -13.89 26.29 12.46
CA SER A 369 -12.76 26.97 13.11
C SER A 369 -11.39 26.45 12.69
N GLU A 370 -11.35 25.44 11.83
CA GLU A 370 -10.10 24.79 11.42
C GLU A 370 -9.59 25.40 10.11
N GLU A 371 -8.30 25.64 10.03
CA GLU A 371 -7.63 26.11 8.81
C GLU A 371 -7.39 24.95 7.83
N THR A 372 -7.25 23.73 8.35
CA THR A 372 -6.93 22.51 7.59
C THR A 372 -7.72 21.33 8.13
N ILE A 373 -7.81 20.24 7.39
CA ILE A 373 -8.45 19.01 7.87
C ILE A 373 -7.41 18.09 8.54
N PRO A 374 -7.47 17.91 9.87
CA PRO A 374 -6.46 17.16 10.61
C PRO A 374 -6.51 15.66 10.29
N VAL A 375 -5.34 15.03 10.36
CA VAL A 375 -5.17 13.59 10.11
C VAL A 375 -4.63 12.90 11.36
N LEU A 376 -5.30 11.84 11.80
CA LEU A 376 -4.85 10.93 12.85
C LEU A 376 -4.41 9.62 12.21
N VAL A 377 -3.15 9.22 12.42
CA VAL A 377 -2.65 7.92 11.98
C VAL A 377 -2.42 7.03 13.19
N ARG A 378 -3.04 5.85 13.19
CA ARG A 378 -2.89 4.86 14.25
C ARG A 378 -1.85 3.82 13.86
N TYR A 379 -0.76 3.77 14.60
CA TYR A 379 0.23 2.70 14.50
C TYR A 379 -0.05 1.66 15.59
N LYS A 380 0.66 0.53 15.56
CA LYS A 380 0.39 -0.59 16.47
C LYS A 380 0.50 -0.23 17.96
N GLU A 381 1.41 0.69 18.32
CA GLU A 381 1.70 1.03 19.73
C GLU A 381 1.57 2.53 20.03
N PHE A 382 1.34 3.37 19.02
CA PHE A 382 1.22 4.81 19.20
C PHE A 382 0.36 5.44 18.11
N ASP A 383 -0.18 6.61 18.42
CA ASP A 383 -0.94 7.44 17.50
C ASP A 383 -0.12 8.67 17.13
N LYS A 384 -0.27 9.15 15.89
CA LYS A 384 0.36 10.39 15.44
C LYS A 384 -0.66 11.32 14.82
N HIS A 385 -0.69 12.55 15.30
CA HIS A 385 -1.53 13.62 14.79
C HIS A 385 -0.74 14.48 13.81
N HIS A 386 -1.38 14.82 12.70
CA HIS A 386 -0.87 15.70 11.65
C HIS A 386 -1.91 16.79 11.37
N THR A 387 -1.45 17.97 10.97
CA THR A 387 -2.34 19.09 10.67
C THR A 387 -3.12 18.88 9.37
N SER A 388 -2.55 18.14 8.42
CA SER A 388 -3.18 17.82 7.13
C SER A 388 -2.55 16.56 6.51
N MET A 389 -3.10 16.09 5.38
CA MET A 389 -2.47 15.02 4.59
C MET A 389 -1.10 15.41 4.04
N VAL A 390 -0.88 16.71 3.78
CA VAL A 390 0.43 17.25 3.36
C VAL A 390 1.44 17.15 4.49
N ASP A 391 1.05 17.54 5.71
CA ASP A 391 1.91 17.41 6.91
C ASP A 391 2.23 15.94 7.22
N PHE A 392 1.26 15.03 7.04
CA PHE A 392 1.51 13.59 7.17
C PHE A 392 2.59 13.11 6.19
N TRP A 393 2.48 13.47 4.90
CA TRP A 393 3.48 13.10 3.89
C TRP A 393 4.85 13.69 4.22
N ASN A 394 4.93 15.00 4.46
CA ASN A 394 6.19 15.70 4.77
C ASN A 394 6.88 15.10 5.99
N THR A 395 6.16 15.00 7.12
CA THR A 395 6.71 14.54 8.39
C THR A 395 7.21 13.09 8.30
N TRP A 396 6.46 12.20 7.65
CA TRP A 396 6.87 10.80 7.54
C TRP A 396 8.15 10.64 6.71
N TYR A 397 8.24 11.31 5.56
CA TYR A 397 9.43 11.21 4.70
C TYR A 397 10.62 11.97 5.27
N GLN A 398 10.41 13.08 5.96
CA GLN A 398 11.49 13.82 6.62
C GLN A 398 12.19 12.97 7.68
N GLU A 399 11.45 12.17 8.45
CA GLU A 399 12.04 11.25 9.44
C GLU A 399 12.92 10.18 8.79
N TYR A 400 12.49 9.62 7.66
CA TYR A 400 13.37 8.76 6.88
C TYR A 400 14.54 9.54 6.31
N VAL A 401 14.36 10.70 5.68
CA VAL A 401 15.47 11.51 5.12
C VAL A 401 16.51 11.91 6.19
N GLN A 402 16.11 12.06 7.45
CA GLN A 402 17.01 12.41 8.55
C GLN A 402 17.53 11.20 9.34
N ALA A 403 17.08 9.99 9.04
CA ALA A 403 17.45 8.80 9.79
C ALA A 403 18.98 8.57 9.81
N PRO A 404 19.56 8.16 10.96
CA PRO A 404 21.01 7.97 11.09
C PRO A 404 21.51 6.65 10.51
N PHE A 405 20.61 5.70 10.22
CA PHE A 405 20.91 4.37 9.70
C PHE A 405 20.89 4.32 8.15
N PRO A 406 21.65 3.40 7.53
CA PRO A 406 21.64 3.23 6.08
C PRO A 406 20.28 2.82 5.51
N ARG A 407 19.94 3.36 4.35
CA ARG A 407 18.66 3.12 3.67
C ARG A 407 18.71 3.57 2.22
N LEU A 408 17.70 3.18 1.47
CA LEU A 408 17.43 3.72 0.15
C LEU A 408 16.01 4.30 0.13
N ILE A 409 15.81 5.47 -0.45
CA ILE A 409 14.46 5.99 -0.76
C ILE A 409 14.30 6.03 -2.28
N VAL A 410 13.29 5.35 -2.79
CA VAL A 410 13.00 5.20 -4.22
C VAL A 410 11.57 5.61 -4.53
N ARG A 411 11.33 6.19 -5.71
CA ARG A 411 9.98 6.56 -6.14
C ARG A 411 9.21 5.34 -6.62
N PHE A 412 7.93 5.29 -6.33
CA PHE A 412 7.00 4.30 -6.87
C PHE A 412 7.02 4.32 -8.40
N GLU A 413 7.10 5.52 -8.97
CA GLU A 413 7.17 5.79 -10.39
C GLU A 413 8.43 5.17 -11.00
N ASP A 414 9.57 5.25 -10.32
CA ASP A 414 10.80 4.59 -10.79
C ASP A 414 10.72 3.07 -10.70
N ILE A 415 9.99 2.54 -9.72
CA ILE A 415 9.78 1.10 -9.58
C ILE A 415 8.97 0.57 -10.77
N ILE A 416 8.01 1.33 -11.30
CA ILE A 416 7.20 0.90 -12.45
C ILE A 416 7.86 1.17 -13.80
N PHE A 417 8.60 2.28 -13.97
CA PHE A 417 9.24 2.64 -15.25
C PHE A 417 10.66 2.10 -15.40
N HIS A 418 11.36 1.86 -14.29
CA HIS A 418 12.74 1.32 -14.24
C HIS A 418 12.87 0.10 -13.30
N PRO A 419 11.96 -0.89 -13.33
CA PRO A 419 11.88 -1.96 -12.32
C PRO A 419 13.18 -2.74 -12.17
N VAL A 420 13.85 -3.07 -13.28
CA VAL A 420 15.11 -3.83 -13.29
C VAL A 420 16.21 -3.04 -12.60
N GLN A 421 16.39 -1.78 -12.98
CA GLN A 421 17.44 -0.89 -12.48
C GLN A 421 17.24 -0.61 -10.98
N VAL A 422 16.03 -0.22 -10.57
CA VAL A 422 15.70 0.09 -9.17
C VAL A 422 15.86 -1.15 -8.28
N THR A 423 15.33 -2.30 -8.70
CA THR A 423 15.44 -3.55 -7.93
C THR A 423 16.90 -4.00 -7.80
N LYS A 424 17.70 -3.86 -8.87
CA LYS A 424 19.13 -4.14 -8.84
C LYS A 424 19.84 -3.28 -7.81
N ILE A 425 19.63 -1.97 -7.88
CA ILE A 425 20.29 -1.00 -6.98
C ILE A 425 19.93 -1.28 -5.52
N ALA A 426 18.64 -1.47 -5.22
CA ALA A 426 18.20 -1.80 -3.86
C ALA A 426 18.81 -3.13 -3.35
N CYS A 427 18.87 -4.14 -4.22
CA CYS A 427 19.46 -5.44 -3.89
C CYS A 427 20.97 -5.34 -3.61
N GLU A 428 21.71 -4.68 -4.51
CA GLU A 428 23.17 -4.50 -4.39
C GLU A 428 23.51 -3.65 -3.17
N CYS A 429 22.73 -2.60 -2.89
CA CYS A 429 22.94 -1.76 -1.71
C CYS A 429 22.91 -2.53 -0.39
N ALA A 430 22.05 -3.55 -0.29
CA ALA A 430 21.97 -4.44 0.86
C ALA A 430 23.03 -5.56 0.89
N GLY A 431 24.02 -5.56 -0.02
CA GLY A 431 25.02 -6.62 -0.16
C GLY A 431 24.58 -7.82 -0.98
N GLY A 432 23.46 -7.69 -1.68
CA GLY A 432 22.88 -8.74 -2.52
C GLY A 432 23.30 -8.65 -3.98
N ARG A 433 22.67 -9.50 -4.79
CA ARG A 433 22.73 -9.43 -6.25
C ARG A 433 21.41 -9.89 -6.86
N LEU A 434 21.14 -9.44 -8.08
CA LEU A 434 20.03 -9.99 -8.85
C LEU A 434 20.24 -11.48 -9.11
N ASN A 435 19.13 -12.21 -9.24
CA ASN A 435 19.12 -13.60 -9.68
C ASN A 435 19.63 -13.69 -11.12
N ASP A 436 20.34 -14.76 -11.45
CA ASP A 436 20.93 -14.98 -12.80
C ASP A 436 19.87 -15.27 -13.90
N GLY A 437 18.59 -15.38 -13.53
CA GLY A 437 17.48 -15.69 -14.45
C GLY A 437 16.83 -14.45 -15.07
N LYS A 438 15.79 -14.68 -15.90
CA LYS A 438 14.96 -13.59 -16.45
C LYS A 438 14.33 -12.82 -15.28
N PHE A 439 14.39 -11.49 -15.35
CA PHE A 439 13.74 -10.61 -14.38
C PHE A 439 12.23 -10.87 -14.36
N ARG A 440 11.68 -11.06 -13.17
CA ARG A 440 10.26 -11.32 -12.94
C ARG A 440 9.57 -10.01 -12.61
N TYR A 441 8.76 -9.55 -13.55
CA TYR A 441 7.87 -8.41 -13.38
C TYR A 441 6.63 -8.80 -12.57
N GLN A 442 6.09 -7.84 -11.85
CA GLN A 442 4.79 -7.97 -11.18
C GLN A 442 3.70 -7.42 -12.11
N VAL A 443 3.28 -8.26 -13.07
CA VAL A 443 2.29 -7.90 -14.11
C VAL A 443 0.90 -7.73 -13.52
N GLU A 444 0.51 -8.68 -12.68
CA GLU A 444 -0.74 -8.64 -11.93
C GLU A 444 -0.67 -7.65 -10.78
N SER A 445 -1.82 -7.32 -10.19
CA SER A 445 -1.83 -6.46 -9.01
C SER A 445 -1.01 -7.05 -7.86
N ALA A 446 -0.10 -6.25 -7.31
CA ALA A 446 0.71 -6.61 -6.13
C ALA A 446 -0.12 -6.70 -4.84
N LYS A 447 -1.38 -6.26 -4.87
CA LYS A 447 -2.34 -6.40 -3.76
C LYS A 447 -3.12 -7.70 -3.95
N ARG A 448 -2.61 -8.80 -3.38
CA ARG A 448 -3.29 -10.11 -3.35
C ARG A 448 -4.23 -10.17 -2.13
N GLY A 449 -5.20 -11.08 -2.15
CA GLY A 449 -6.15 -11.27 -1.04
C GLY A 449 -7.49 -10.53 -1.15
N ALA A 450 -8.48 -11.00 -0.39
CA ALA A 450 -9.85 -10.46 -0.40
C ALA A 450 -9.97 -9.08 0.26
N ALA A 451 -9.02 -8.71 1.13
CA ALA A 451 -9.00 -7.46 1.87
C ALA A 451 -8.79 -6.21 0.98
N HIS A 452 -8.37 -6.39 -0.27
CA HIS A 452 -7.98 -5.29 -1.15
C HIS A 452 -9.00 -4.92 -2.24
N GLY A 453 -10.25 -5.38 -2.10
CA GLY A 453 -11.34 -5.03 -3.01
C GLY A 453 -11.24 -5.71 -4.39
N LYS A 454 -12.24 -5.44 -5.24
CA LYS A 454 -12.30 -6.01 -6.60
C LYS A 454 -11.45 -5.24 -7.61
N GLN A 455 -11.23 -3.95 -7.35
CA GLN A 455 -10.45 -3.09 -8.24
C GLN A 455 -8.96 -3.36 -8.03
N LYS A 456 -8.35 -4.00 -9.02
CA LYS A 456 -6.93 -4.34 -9.04
C LYS A 456 -6.27 -3.52 -10.14
N THR A 457 -5.22 -2.77 -9.80
CA THR A 457 -4.41 -2.06 -10.80
C THR A 457 -3.37 -3.04 -11.36
N SER A 458 -3.44 -3.30 -12.66
CA SER A 458 -2.43 -4.10 -13.38
C SER A 458 -1.16 -3.29 -13.65
N TYR A 459 -0.12 -3.93 -14.17
CA TYR A 459 1.09 -3.22 -14.59
C TYR A 459 0.82 -2.26 -15.74
N VAL A 460 0.01 -2.67 -16.73
CA VAL A 460 -0.42 -1.81 -17.84
C VAL A 460 -1.17 -0.58 -17.33
N ASP A 461 -2.15 -0.79 -16.45
CA ASP A 461 -2.93 0.32 -15.86
C ASP A 461 -2.03 1.27 -15.07
N SER A 462 -0.98 0.76 -14.43
CA SER A 462 0.00 1.60 -13.73
C SER A 462 0.78 2.48 -14.72
N LEU A 463 1.32 1.92 -15.80
CA LEU A 463 2.04 2.72 -16.79
C LEU A 463 1.16 3.84 -17.38
N ILE A 464 -0.12 3.54 -17.64
CA ILE A 464 -1.10 4.51 -18.14
C ILE A 464 -1.40 5.57 -17.07
N GLN A 465 -1.74 5.15 -15.86
CA GLN A 465 -2.19 6.04 -14.78
C GLN A 465 -1.11 7.02 -14.32
N TYR A 466 0.15 6.59 -14.30
CA TYR A 466 1.26 7.38 -13.79
C TYR A 466 2.09 8.04 -14.89
N GLY A 467 2.04 7.58 -16.14
CA GLY A 467 2.94 8.11 -17.17
C GLY A 467 2.53 9.44 -17.81
N SER A 468 1.46 10.08 -17.33
CA SER A 468 1.05 11.41 -17.79
C SER A 468 0.47 12.27 -16.66
N GLU A 469 0.40 13.59 -16.90
CA GLU A 469 -0.13 14.55 -15.92
C GLU A 469 -1.66 14.43 -15.79
N THR A 470 -2.28 13.71 -16.73
CA THR A 470 -3.71 13.44 -16.75
C THR A 470 -4.17 12.86 -15.41
N GLY A 471 -5.17 13.52 -14.85
CA GLY A 471 -5.75 13.17 -13.55
C GLY A 471 -4.80 13.27 -12.36
N ARG A 472 -3.66 13.96 -12.47
CA ARG A 472 -2.74 14.19 -11.34
C ARG A 472 -3.36 15.06 -10.26
N TYR A 473 -4.27 15.95 -10.66
CA TYR A 473 -4.94 16.91 -9.79
C TYR A 473 -6.44 16.66 -9.64
N ASP A 474 -6.95 15.51 -10.10
CA ASP A 474 -8.35 15.13 -9.93
C ASP A 474 -8.74 15.12 -8.44
N GLY A 475 -9.90 15.68 -8.13
CA GLY A 475 -10.46 15.74 -6.77
C GLY A 475 -9.98 16.92 -5.91
N TYR A 476 -8.95 17.65 -6.35
CA TYR A 476 -8.47 18.84 -5.65
C TYR A 476 -9.32 20.07 -5.98
N SER A 477 -9.67 20.84 -4.96
CA SER A 477 -10.17 22.21 -5.13
C SER A 477 -9.03 23.19 -5.48
N ALA A 478 -9.36 24.40 -5.90
CA ALA A 478 -8.36 25.44 -6.14
C ALA A 478 -7.61 25.80 -4.85
N GLU A 479 -8.34 25.85 -3.73
CA GLU A 479 -7.83 26.09 -2.38
C GLU A 479 -6.90 24.97 -1.93
N ASP A 480 -7.22 23.70 -2.22
CA ASP A 480 -6.31 22.59 -1.92
C ASP A 480 -5.00 22.71 -2.70
N LEU A 481 -5.05 23.06 -3.99
CA LEU A 481 -3.84 23.19 -4.81
C LEU A 481 -2.96 24.34 -4.37
N GLU A 482 -3.57 25.49 -4.02
CA GLU A 482 -2.85 26.60 -3.42
C GLU A 482 -2.22 26.20 -2.08
N PHE A 483 -2.96 25.52 -1.21
CA PHE A 483 -2.45 25.02 0.06
C PHE A 483 -1.26 24.07 -0.14
N VAL A 484 -1.37 23.11 -1.07
CA VAL A 484 -0.30 22.16 -1.38
C VAL A 484 0.96 22.86 -1.90
N GLN A 485 0.83 23.88 -2.75
CA GLN A 485 1.96 24.67 -3.23
C GLN A 485 2.70 25.38 -2.10
N GLN A 486 1.98 25.82 -1.07
CA GLN A 486 2.55 26.54 0.07
C GLN A 486 3.12 25.61 1.14
N HIS A 487 2.58 24.39 1.28
CA HIS A 487 2.84 23.53 2.44
C HIS A 487 3.60 22.23 2.12
N LEU A 488 3.67 21.77 0.87
CA LEU A 488 4.61 20.68 0.54
C LEU A 488 6.04 21.16 0.78
N ASP A 489 6.85 20.31 1.41
CA ASP A 489 8.24 20.65 1.69
C ASP A 489 9.02 20.76 0.36
N PRO A 490 9.51 21.97 -0.01
CA PRO A 490 10.16 22.18 -1.30
C PRO A 490 11.48 21.41 -1.42
N GLU A 491 12.17 21.13 -0.30
CA GLU A 491 13.39 20.33 -0.30
C GLU A 491 13.06 18.86 -0.54
N LEU A 492 12.00 18.31 0.06
CA LEU A 492 11.56 16.94 -0.24
C LEU A 492 11.09 16.79 -1.69
N MET A 493 10.32 17.75 -2.20
CA MET A 493 9.87 17.75 -3.59
C MET A 493 11.06 17.76 -4.56
N LYS A 494 12.05 18.61 -4.29
CA LYS A 494 13.30 18.67 -5.06
C LYS A 494 14.12 17.39 -4.92
N LEU A 495 14.28 16.87 -3.70
CA LEU A 495 15.05 15.67 -3.39
C LEU A 495 14.52 14.45 -4.15
N PHE A 496 13.20 14.30 -4.21
CA PHE A 496 12.54 13.22 -4.91
C PHE A 496 12.15 13.58 -6.36
N GLY A 497 12.60 14.72 -6.88
CA GLY A 497 12.36 15.11 -8.27
C GLY A 497 10.88 15.20 -8.67
N TYR A 498 10.00 15.62 -7.76
CA TYR A 498 8.60 15.85 -8.06
C TYR A 498 8.34 17.33 -8.37
N LYS A 499 7.46 17.59 -9.34
CA LYS A 499 6.99 18.93 -9.67
C LYS A 499 5.83 19.34 -8.76
N LEU A 500 5.84 20.59 -8.30
CA LEU A 500 4.67 21.23 -7.69
C LEU A 500 3.56 21.44 -8.73
N ALA A 501 2.32 21.64 -8.27
CA ALA A 501 1.22 22.04 -9.13
C ALA A 501 1.49 23.39 -9.80
N PRO A 502 1.01 23.64 -11.02
CA PRO A 502 1.11 24.95 -11.66
C PRO A 502 0.32 26.03 -10.89
N THR A 503 0.86 27.24 -10.79
CA THR A 503 0.25 28.37 -10.02
C THR A 503 -1.08 28.85 -10.59
N SER A 504 -1.38 28.51 -11.85
CA SER A 504 -2.68 28.73 -12.48
C SER A 504 -3.10 27.45 -13.20
N LEU A 505 -4.18 26.83 -12.77
CA LEU A 505 -4.93 25.90 -13.63
C LEU A 505 -5.64 26.76 -14.67
N SER A 506 -5.06 26.86 -15.87
CA SER A 506 -5.62 27.62 -16.99
C SER A 506 -6.80 26.93 -17.64
#